data_AF-A0A1C5K2H3-F1
#
_entry.id   AF-A0A1C5K2H3-F1
#
_cell.length_a   1.000
_cell.length_b   1.000
_cell.length_c   1.000
_cell.angle_alpha   90.00
_cell.angle_beta   90.00
_cell.angle_gamma   90.00
#
_symmetry.space_group_name_H-M   'P 1'
#
loop_
_entity.id
_entity.type
_entity.pdbx_description
1 polymer ?
#
loop_
_entity_poly.entity_id
_entity_poly.type
_entity_poly.pdbx_seq_one_letter_code
_entity_poly.pdbx_strand_id
1 'polypeptide(L)' 'MLAAIKEFDRLGRDAFLKATGFGRSRAYYLDYQGKLYDSKPITGYAYGLSTGLWDTEDPGD' A
#
# COMPACT_ATOMS: atom_id res chain seq x y z
N MET A 1 -4.77 2.19 7.20
CA MET A 1 -4.72 0.88 6.51
C MET A 1 -5.65 0.80 5.31
N LEU A 2 -6.95 1.13 5.43
CA LEU A 2 -7.88 1.06 4.28
C LEU A 2 -7.45 1.91 3.08
N ALA A 3 -6.92 3.11 3.29
CA ALA A 3 -6.37 3.94 2.21
C ALA A 3 -5.20 3.27 1.48
N ALA A 4 -4.31 2.58 2.20
CA ALA A 4 -3.20 1.83 1.61
C ALA A 4 -3.69 0.64 0.76
N ILE A 5 -4.74 -0.05 1.21
CA ILE A 5 -5.39 -1.12 0.45
C ILE A 5 -6.00 -0.57 -0.85
N LYS A 6 -6.76 0.53 -0.76
CA LYS A 6 -7.35 1.20 -1.92
C LYS A 6 -6.30 1.62 -2.94
N GLU A 7 -5.19 2.19 -2.47
CA GLU A 7 -4.12 2.65 -3.34
C GLU A 7 -3.36 1.48 -3.99
N PHE A 8 -3.12 0.40 -3.22
CA PHE A 8 -2.59 -0.84 -3.77
C PHE A 8 -3.50 -1.42 -4.85
N ASP A 9 -4.82 -1.38 -4.65
CA ASP A 9 -5.78 -1.86 -5.63
C ASP A 9 -5.84 -0.97 -6.87
N ARG A 10 -5.70 0.36 -6.72
CA ARG A 10 -5.66 1.33 -7.81
C ARG A 10 -4.42 1.18 -8.68
N LEU A 11 -3.23 1.12 -8.07
CA LEU A 11 -1.96 1.03 -8.79
C LEU A 11 -1.65 -0.40 -9.27
N GLY A 12 -2.17 -1.40 -8.55
CA GLY A 12 -1.71 -2.77 -8.68
C GLY A 12 -0.38 -3.02 -7.97
N ARG A 13 -0.07 -4.30 -7.74
CA ARG A 13 1.02 -4.74 -6.87
C ARG A 13 2.40 -4.18 -7.27
N ASP A 14 2.84 -4.42 -8.50
CA ASP A 14 4.21 -4.08 -8.90
C ASP A 14 4.43 -2.56 -8.97
N ALA A 15 3.44 -1.79 -9.42
CA ALA A 15 3.49 -0.33 -9.44
C ALA A 15 3.47 0.26 -8.02
N PHE A 16 2.62 -0.26 -7.13
CA PHE A 16 2.59 0.14 -5.72
C PHE A 16 3.94 -0.09 -5.03
N LEU A 17 4.53 -1.27 -5.22
CA LEU A 17 5.84 -1.61 -4.65
C LEU A 17 6.94 -0.68 -5.19
N LYS A 18 6.94 -0.41 -6.49
CA LYS A 18 7.88 0.52 -7.11
C LYS A 18 7.72 1.96 -6.59
N ALA A 19 6.48 2.45 -6.48
CA ALA A 19 6.18 3.80 -6.03
C ALA A 19 6.55 4.04 -4.57
N THR A 20 6.34 3.03 -3.72
CA THR A 20 6.62 3.12 -2.28
C THR A 20 8.05 2.72 -1.91
N GLY A 21 8.80 2.11 -2.83
CA GLY A 21 10.15 1.59 -2.59
C GLY A 21 10.19 0.30 -1.75
N PHE A 22 9.03 -0.30 -1.44
CA PHE A 22 8.99 -1.56 -0.71
C PHE A 22 9.16 -2.77 -1.63
N GLY A 23 9.68 -3.86 -1.06
CA GLY A 23 9.69 -5.18 -1.68
C GLY A 23 8.44 -6.01 -1.35
N ARG A 24 8.22 -7.08 -2.11
CA ARG A 24 7.19 -8.10 -1.82
C ARG A 24 7.39 -8.69 -0.42
N SER A 25 6.29 -9.02 0.23
CA SER A 25 6.30 -9.79 1.48
C SER A 25 6.72 -11.24 1.21
N ARG A 26 7.56 -11.78 2.09
CA ARG A 26 8.19 -13.10 1.90
C ARG A 26 7.46 -14.24 2.62
N ALA A 27 6.67 -13.92 3.64
CA ALA A 27 6.07 -14.93 4.53
C ALA A 27 4.65 -14.56 4.99
N TYR A 28 4.40 -13.28 5.29
CA TYR A 28 3.12 -12.84 5.83
C TYR A 28 2.38 -11.94 4.85
N TYR A 29 1.12 -12.27 4.61
CA TYR A 29 0.19 -11.49 3.81
C TYR A 29 -0.97 -11.02 4.68
N LEU A 30 -1.50 -9.84 4.37
CA LEU A 30 -2.77 -9.38 4.91
C LEU A 30 -3.89 -9.95 4.06
N ASP A 31 -4.77 -10.73 4.65
CA ASP A 31 -6.05 -11.10 4.02
C ASP A 31 -7.07 -9.98 4.28
N TYR A 32 -7.67 -9.47 3.21
CA TYR A 32 -8.76 -8.51 3.30
C TYR A 32 -9.75 -8.77 2.16
N GLN A 33 -11.01 -9.06 2.52
CA GLN A 33 -12.07 -9.40 1.57
C GLN A 33 -11.67 -10.53 0.60
N GLY A 34 -10.93 -11.53 1.09
CA GLY A 34 -10.49 -12.68 0.30
C GLY A 34 -9.35 -12.40 -0.68
N LYS A 35 -8.75 -11.20 -0.62
CA LYS A 35 -7.54 -10.85 -1.38
C LYS A 35 -6.34 -10.73 -0.43
N LEU A 36 -5.20 -11.24 -0.91
CA LEU A 36 -3.93 -11.19 -0.19
C LEU A 36 -3.10 -9.98 -0.61
N TYR A 37 -2.65 -9.21 0.38
CA TYR A 37 -1.83 -8.02 0.20
C TYR A 37 -0.48 -8.18 0.91
N ASP A 38 0.55 -7.53 0.37
CA ASP A 38 1.88 -7.53 0.99
C ASP A 38 1.84 -6.79 2.33
N SER A 39 1.87 -7.53 3.44
CA SER A 39 1.68 -6.99 4.80
C SER A 39 2.62 -5.84 5.14
N LYS A 40 3.90 -5.94 4.75
CA LYS A 40 4.93 -4.92 5.01
C LYS A 40 4.67 -3.62 4.25
N PRO A 41 4.56 -3.63 2.90
CA PRO A 41 4.20 -2.45 2.13
C PRO A 41 2.90 -1.77 2.59
N ILE A 42 1.83 -2.53 2.83
CA ILE A 42 0.54 -1.94 3.25
C ILE A 42 0.69 -1.22 4.60
N THR A 43 1.36 -1.86 5.57
CA THR A 43 1.56 -1.27 6.90
C THR A 43 2.46 -0.04 6.84
N GLY A 44 3.58 -0.11 6.10
CA GLY A 44 4.52 0.99 5.95
C GLY A 44 3.88 2.21 5.28
N TYR A 45 3.12 2.00 4.20
CA TYR A 45 2.39 3.08 3.53
C TYR A 45 1.30 3.67 4.43
N ALA A 46 0.51 2.82 5.10
CA ALA A 46 -0.52 3.28 6.03
C ALA A 46 0.05 4.12 7.18
N TYR A 47 1.20 3.71 7.73
CA TYR A 47 1.90 4.47 8.75
C TYR A 47 2.37 5.83 8.23
N GLY A 48 2.99 5.86 7.04
CA GLY A 48 3.43 7.11 6.46
C GLY A 48 2.29 8.08 6.15
N LEU A 49 1.11 7.60 5.76
CA LEU A 49 -0.10 8.45 5.66
C LEU A 49 -0.47 9.05 7.02
N SER A 50 -0.42 8.25 8.09
CA SER A 50 -0.72 8.73 9.44
C SER A 50 0.31 9.72 9.99
N THR A 51 1.54 9.70 9.48
CA THR A 51 2.60 10.64 9.86
C THR A 51 2.79 11.78 8.86
N GLY A 52 1.97 11.89 7.82
CA GLY A 52 2.09 12.91 6.77
C GLY A 52 3.31 12.75 5.85
N LEU A 53 3.94 11.56 5.82
CA LEU A 53 5.02 11.24 4.88
C LEU A 53 4.49 10.99 3.46
N TRP A 54 3.27 10.49 3.38
CA TRP A 54 2.54 10.30 2.12
C TRP A 54 1.30 11.18 2.21
N ASP A 55 1.05 11.95 1.15
CA ASP A 55 -0.22 12.65 1.01
C ASP A 55 -1.20 11.77 0.24
N THR A 56 -2.45 11.71 0.70
CA THR A 56 -3.52 11.02 -0.05
C THR A 56 -4.05 11.87 -1.21
N GLU A 57 -3.59 13.11 -1.35
CA GLU A 57 -3.96 13.99 -2.44
C GLU A 57 -3.16 13.66 -3.70
N ASP A 58 -3.79 12.88 -4.58
CA ASP A 58 -3.52 12.91 -6.02
C ASP A 58 -4.35 14.07 -6.59
N PRO A 59 -3.80 15.27 -6.86
CA PRO A 59 -4.45 16.19 -7.76
C PRO A 59 -4.38 15.52 -9.14
N GLY A 60 -5.43 14.78 -9.48
CA GLY A 60 -5.54 14.14 -10.77
C GLY A 60 -5.32 15.15 -11.89
N ASP A 61 -4.39 14.83 -12.78
CA ASP A 61 -4.32 15.36 -14.15
C ASP A 61 -5.02 14.37 -15.09
#